data_AF-A0A829VZ50-F1
#
_entry.id   AF-A0A829VZ50-F1
#
_cell.length_a   1.000
_cell.length_b   1.000
_cell.length_c   1.000
_cell.angle_alpha   90.00
_cell.angle_beta   90.00
_cell.angle_gamma   90.00
#
_symmetry.space_group_name_H-M   'P 1'
#
loop_
_entity.id
_entity.type
_entity.pdbx_description
1 polymer ?
#
loop_
_entity_poly.entity_id
_entity_poly.type
_entity_poly.pdbx_seq_one_letter_code
_entity_poly.pdbx_strand_id
1 'polypeptide(L)'
;MTKDEMIEHLLMQVNTLNASLNSLQQSFDAQTALIAQLNQTIQELKEQLNKNSKNSSKPPSSDGFKKPAPKSLRKPSDKKIGGQEGHQGTYLSVISDPNEIVKHMPSACEGCPHYKMCKGTACVAEKRHVIDAVVTVNVVEHQLLEIPICMLHGDTRKGSFPNDVKATVQYGENLQALSVALNTVGAVSVKRTHEILSGVFNIPLATGTISNMVKRCADAVSETVNRIKQKVSGSGLGHFDETGTRVDKKLWWVHDGPMSILWTQKVESLC
;
A
#
# COMPACT_ATOMS: atom_id res chain seq x y z
N MET A 1 -88.64 -30.93 17.18
CA MET A 1 -88.19 -30.91 15.78
C MET A 1 -88.95 -31.96 15.01
N THR A 2 -89.72 -31.54 14.02
CA THR A 2 -90.30 -32.47 13.04
C THR A 2 -89.19 -33.02 12.15
N LYS A 3 -89.44 -34.14 11.45
CA LYS A 3 -88.44 -34.73 10.53
C LYS A 3 -88.01 -33.72 9.45
N ASP A 4 -88.94 -32.89 8.99
CA ASP A 4 -88.69 -31.88 7.96
C ASP A 4 -87.78 -30.75 8.45
N GLU A 5 -87.96 -30.26 9.68
CA GLU A 5 -87.06 -29.28 10.30
C GLU A 5 -85.62 -29.82 10.45
N MET A 6 -85.47 -31.11 10.71
CA MET A 6 -84.16 -31.76 10.85
C MET A 6 -83.46 -31.94 9.50
N ILE A 7 -84.22 -32.24 8.44
CA ILE A 7 -83.72 -32.31 7.06
C ILE A 7 -83.25 -30.92 6.60
N GLU A 8 -84.04 -29.87 6.87
CA GLU A 8 -83.70 -28.50 6.49
C GLU A 8 -82.44 -28.00 7.21
N HIS A 9 -82.29 -28.29 8.50
CA HIS A 9 -81.09 -27.98 9.27
C HIS A 9 -79.84 -28.72 8.73
N LEU A 10 -79.96 -30.01 8.41
CA LEU A 10 -78.86 -30.79 7.83
C LEU A 10 -78.45 -30.26 6.45
N LEU A 11 -79.41 -29.88 5.60
CA LEU A 11 -79.12 -29.26 4.30
C LEU A 11 -78.39 -27.92 4.48
N MET A 12 -78.79 -27.12 5.47
CA MET A 12 -78.12 -25.85 5.77
C MET A 12 -76.68 -26.05 6.28
N GLN A 13 -76.45 -27.07 7.11
CA GLN A 13 -75.10 -27.45 7.55
C GLN A 13 -74.22 -27.94 6.39
N VAL A 14 -74.75 -28.78 5.50
CA VAL A 14 -74.02 -29.29 4.32
C VAL A 14 -73.65 -28.14 3.39
N ASN A 15 -74.57 -27.21 3.13
CA ASN A 15 -74.29 -26.02 2.32
C ASN A 15 -73.21 -25.14 2.94
N THR A 16 -73.24 -24.95 4.26
CA THR A 16 -72.23 -24.18 5.00
C THR A 16 -70.86 -24.85 4.96
N LEU A 17 -70.82 -26.19 5.10
CA LEU A 17 -69.59 -26.97 4.99
C LEU A 17 -68.99 -26.87 3.58
N ASN A 18 -69.81 -27.01 2.54
CA ASN A 18 -69.37 -26.89 1.15
C ASN A 18 -68.83 -25.50 0.84
N ALA A 19 -69.47 -24.44 1.33
CA ALA A 19 -68.96 -23.08 1.21
C ALA A 19 -67.59 -22.91 1.90
N SER A 20 -67.42 -23.51 3.08
CA SER A 20 -66.16 -23.46 3.83
C SER A 20 -65.04 -24.23 3.10
N LEU A 21 -65.36 -25.40 2.53
CA LEU A 21 -64.42 -26.20 1.75
C LEU A 21 -63.96 -25.46 0.49
N ASN A 22 -64.89 -24.82 -0.22
CA ASN A 22 -64.57 -24.02 -1.40
C ASN A 22 -63.67 -22.82 -1.05
N SER A 23 -63.92 -22.15 0.07
CA SER A 23 -63.07 -21.05 0.56
C SER A 23 -61.67 -21.54 0.91
N LEU A 24 -61.56 -22.70 1.58
CA LEU A 24 -60.28 -23.29 1.93
C LEU A 24 -59.49 -23.72 0.69
N GLN A 25 -60.16 -24.29 -0.32
CA GLN A 25 -59.55 -24.66 -1.59
C GLN A 25 -59.00 -23.43 -2.33
N GLN A 26 -59.75 -22.33 -2.38
CA GLN A 26 -59.27 -21.08 -2.98
C GLN A 26 -58.03 -20.52 -2.26
N SER A 27 -58.00 -20.59 -0.92
CA SER A 27 -56.82 -20.19 -0.14
C SER A 27 -55.61 -21.07 -0.41
N PHE A 28 -55.81 -22.38 -0.56
CA PHE A 28 -54.75 -23.34 -0.89
C PHE A 28 -54.15 -23.08 -2.28
N ASP A 29 -55.01 -22.83 -3.28
CA ASP A 29 -54.58 -22.55 -4.66
C ASP A 29 -53.79 -21.22 -4.73
N ALA A 30 -54.26 -20.19 -4.01
CA ALA A 30 -53.57 -18.90 -3.92
C ALA A 30 -52.18 -19.02 -3.26
N GLN A 31 -52.07 -19.79 -2.18
CA GLN A 31 -50.77 -20.04 -1.52
C GLN A 31 -49.82 -20.84 -2.42
N THR A 32 -50.34 -21.83 -3.15
CA THR A 32 -49.53 -22.64 -4.09
C THR A 32 -48.97 -21.76 -5.22
N ALA A 33 -49.77 -20.84 -5.76
CA ALA A 33 -49.32 -19.89 -6.77
C ALA A 33 -48.22 -18.95 -6.22
N LEU A 34 -48.37 -18.45 -4.98
CA LEU A 34 -47.37 -17.59 -4.36
C LEU A 34 -46.05 -18.33 -4.10
N ILE A 35 -46.11 -19.59 -3.66
CA ILE A 35 -44.91 -20.43 -3.45
C ILE A 35 -44.17 -20.63 -4.78
N ALA A 36 -44.89 -20.88 -5.88
CA ALA A 36 -44.28 -21.00 -7.20
C ALA A 36 -43.56 -19.71 -7.62
N GLN A 37 -44.20 -18.55 -7.43
CA GLN A 37 -43.61 -17.25 -7.76
C GLN A 37 -42.37 -16.92 -6.91
N LEU A 38 -42.42 -17.21 -5.62
CA LEU A 38 -41.29 -17.01 -4.71
C LEU A 38 -40.12 -17.93 -5.08
N ASN A 39 -40.39 -19.19 -5.40
CA ASN A 39 -39.34 -20.12 -5.83
C ASN A 39 -38.68 -19.68 -7.15
N GLN A 40 -39.46 -19.17 -8.11
CA GLN A 40 -38.91 -18.60 -9.34
C GLN A 40 -37.99 -17.40 -9.04
N THR A 41 -38.45 -16.48 -8.19
CA THR A 41 -37.66 -15.30 -7.80
C THR A 41 -36.36 -15.69 -7.09
N ILE A 42 -36.42 -16.69 -6.21
CA ILE A 42 -35.23 -17.22 -5.52
C ILE A 42 -34.25 -17.82 -6.53
N GLN A 43 -34.74 -18.53 -7.55
CA GLN A 43 -33.90 -19.10 -8.60
C GLN A 43 -33.21 -18.00 -9.43
N GLU A 44 -33.96 -16.99 -9.87
CA GLU A 44 -33.42 -15.85 -10.63
C GLU A 44 -32.35 -15.09 -9.83
N LEU A 45 -32.60 -14.83 -8.54
CA LEU A 45 -31.63 -14.16 -7.65
C LEU A 45 -30.38 -15.02 -7.43
N LYS A 46 -30.53 -16.34 -7.27
CA LYS A 46 -29.39 -17.27 -7.17
C LYS A 46 -28.56 -17.31 -8.45
N GLU A 47 -29.21 -17.27 -9.61
CA GLU A 47 -28.53 -17.21 -10.91
C GLU A 47 -27.77 -15.89 -11.08
N GLN A 48 -28.34 -14.76 -10.65
CA GLN A 48 -27.64 -13.47 -10.66
C GLN A 48 -26.41 -13.46 -9.74
N LEU A 49 -26.50 -14.06 -8.55
CA LEU A 49 -25.38 -14.18 -7.61
C LEU A 49 -24.27 -15.11 -8.10
N ASN A 50 -24.58 -16.10 -8.94
CA ASN A 50 -23.62 -17.07 -9.46
C ASN A 50 -22.95 -16.66 -10.79
N LYS A 51 -23.30 -15.51 -11.36
CA LYS A 51 -22.60 -14.96 -12.54
C LYS A 51 -21.22 -14.43 -12.13
N ASN A 52 -20.18 -14.90 -12.80
CA ASN A 52 -18.79 -14.45 -12.64
C ASN A 52 -18.10 -14.30 -14.02
N SER A 53 -16.90 -13.75 -14.08
CA SER A 53 -16.14 -13.56 -15.34
C SER A 53 -15.85 -14.85 -16.11
N LYS A 54 -15.97 -16.03 -15.47
CA LYS A 54 -15.76 -17.32 -16.11
C LYS A 54 -16.97 -17.85 -16.86
N ASN A 55 -18.19 -17.41 -16.52
CA ASN A 55 -19.43 -17.98 -17.08
C ASN A 55 -20.35 -16.95 -17.77
N SER A 56 -19.98 -15.67 -17.82
CA SER A 56 -20.92 -14.62 -18.29
C SER A 56 -20.36 -13.58 -19.26
N SER A 57 -19.19 -13.82 -19.87
CA SER A 57 -18.54 -12.87 -20.79
C SER A 57 -18.37 -11.45 -20.20
N LYS A 58 -18.47 -11.31 -18.87
CA LYS A 58 -18.20 -10.07 -18.16
C LYS A 58 -16.70 -9.89 -18.02
N PRO A 59 -16.18 -8.66 -18.18
CA PRO A 59 -14.75 -8.41 -18.00
C PRO A 59 -14.32 -8.76 -16.57
N PRO A 60 -13.09 -9.28 -16.36
CA PRO A 60 -12.58 -9.66 -15.03
C PRO A 60 -12.60 -8.54 -13.99
N SER A 61 -12.70 -7.28 -14.44
CA SER A 61 -12.88 -6.08 -13.60
C SER A 61 -14.23 -6.05 -12.85
N SER A 62 -15.25 -6.76 -13.33
CA SER A 62 -16.61 -6.79 -12.76
C SER A 62 -16.78 -7.76 -11.57
N ASP A 63 -15.81 -8.64 -11.31
CA ASP A 63 -15.90 -9.68 -10.25
C ASP A 63 -15.61 -9.14 -8.82
N GLY A 64 -15.29 -7.86 -8.67
CA GLY A 64 -15.02 -7.23 -7.37
C GLY A 64 -13.94 -7.98 -6.57
N PHE A 65 -14.20 -8.22 -5.28
CA PHE A 65 -13.27 -8.88 -4.34
C PHE A 65 -13.33 -10.42 -4.38
N LYS A 66 -14.20 -11.03 -5.20
CA LYS A 66 -14.27 -12.49 -5.36
C LYS A 66 -13.36 -13.02 -6.48
N LYS A 67 -12.35 -12.23 -6.88
CA LYS A 67 -11.31 -12.73 -7.78
C LYS A 67 -10.69 -13.98 -7.15
N PRO A 68 -10.76 -15.15 -7.81
CA PRO A 68 -9.99 -16.29 -7.34
C PRO A 68 -8.53 -15.86 -7.29
N ALA A 69 -7.82 -16.24 -6.23
CA ALA A 69 -6.38 -15.99 -6.13
C ALA A 69 -5.72 -16.36 -7.47
N PRO A 70 -4.82 -15.52 -8.01
CA PRO A 70 -4.20 -15.79 -9.30
C PRO A 70 -3.58 -17.18 -9.24
N LYS A 71 -4.20 -18.13 -9.94
CA LYS A 71 -3.65 -19.47 -10.05
C LYS A 71 -2.42 -19.32 -10.91
N SER A 72 -1.27 -19.65 -10.33
CA SER A 72 -0.01 -19.73 -11.05
C SER A 72 -0.23 -20.47 -12.36
N LEU A 73 -0.02 -19.79 -13.49
CA LEU A 73 0.01 -20.41 -14.81
C LEU A 73 1.25 -21.28 -15.00
N ARG A 74 2.15 -21.29 -14.00
CA ARG A 74 3.37 -22.10 -14.01
C ARG A 74 2.97 -23.57 -13.94
N LYS A 75 3.29 -24.30 -14.99
CA LYS A 75 3.17 -25.77 -15.01
C LYS A 75 4.09 -26.35 -13.92
N PRO A 76 3.69 -27.45 -13.25
CA PRO A 76 4.59 -28.18 -12.37
C PRO A 76 5.86 -28.52 -13.16
N SER A 77 7.02 -28.18 -12.62
CA SER A 77 8.29 -28.65 -13.17
C SER A 77 8.91 -29.61 -12.16
N ASP A 78 9.50 -30.69 -12.65
CA ASP A 78 10.27 -31.64 -11.82
C ASP A 78 11.59 -31.03 -11.30
N LYS A 79 11.85 -29.75 -11.57
CA LYS A 79 13.01 -29.04 -11.05
C LYS A 79 12.85 -28.80 -9.55
N LYS A 80 13.86 -29.20 -8.79
CA LYS A 80 13.95 -28.94 -7.35
C LYS A 80 13.86 -27.43 -7.07
N ILE A 81 13.24 -27.07 -5.95
CA ILE A 81 13.18 -25.70 -5.45
C ILE A 81 14.60 -25.30 -5.04
N GLY A 82 15.21 -24.37 -5.78
CA GLY A 82 16.59 -23.92 -5.57
C GLY A 82 17.31 -23.59 -6.88
N GLY A 83 18.59 -23.19 -6.78
CA GLY A 83 19.45 -23.08 -7.97
C GLY A 83 19.56 -24.44 -8.66
N GLN A 84 19.41 -24.47 -10.00
CA GLN A 84 19.53 -25.72 -10.75
C GLN A 84 20.97 -26.23 -10.67
N GLU A 85 21.16 -27.56 -10.73
CA GLU A 85 22.50 -28.15 -10.78
C GLU A 85 23.29 -27.54 -11.94
N GLY A 86 24.46 -26.95 -11.63
CA GLY A 86 25.29 -26.22 -12.59
C GLY A 86 25.15 -24.70 -12.55
N HIS A 87 24.22 -24.11 -11.78
CA HIS A 87 24.24 -22.67 -11.53
C HIS A 87 25.47 -22.29 -10.69
N GLN A 88 26.37 -21.52 -11.30
CA GLN A 88 27.41 -20.78 -10.58
C GLN A 88 26.73 -19.91 -9.52
N GLY A 89 27.05 -20.14 -8.25
CA GLY A 89 26.51 -19.34 -7.15
C GLY A 89 26.96 -17.89 -7.31
N THR A 90 26.01 -16.98 -7.46
CA THR A 90 26.28 -15.54 -7.40
C THR A 90 26.47 -15.15 -5.94
N TYR A 91 27.70 -14.88 -5.53
CA TYR A 91 27.95 -14.24 -4.24
C TYR A 91 27.55 -12.77 -4.32
N LEU A 92 27.08 -12.20 -3.21
CA LEU A 92 26.81 -10.77 -3.10
C LEU A 92 28.12 -10.02 -3.39
N SER A 93 28.20 -9.40 -4.56
CA SER A 93 29.34 -8.58 -4.95
C SER A 93 29.39 -7.36 -4.02
N VAL A 94 30.47 -7.21 -3.27
CA VAL A 94 30.70 -6.02 -2.46
C VAL A 94 30.87 -4.85 -3.42
N ILE A 95 29.97 -3.87 -3.33
CA ILE A 95 29.75 -2.82 -4.34
C ILE A 95 30.83 -1.73 -4.27
N SER A 96 31.64 -1.69 -3.21
CA SER A 96 32.62 -0.63 -2.95
C SER A 96 33.83 -1.13 -2.16
N ASP A 97 34.92 -0.36 -2.20
CA ASP A 97 36.10 -0.60 -1.38
C ASP A 97 35.75 -0.52 0.11
N PRO A 98 36.30 -1.39 0.98
CA PRO A 98 35.99 -1.40 2.39
C PRO A 98 36.51 -0.12 3.07
N ASN A 99 35.67 0.52 3.90
CA ASN A 99 36.05 1.69 4.70
C ASN A 99 37.18 1.38 5.69
N GLU A 100 37.21 0.15 6.21
CA GLU A 100 38.23 -0.35 7.14
C GLU A 100 38.63 -1.78 6.77
N ILE A 101 39.93 -2.08 6.87
CA ILE A 101 40.46 -3.44 6.68
C ILE A 101 41.08 -3.91 8.00
N VAL A 102 40.37 -4.79 8.70
CA VAL A 102 40.89 -5.48 9.89
C VAL A 102 41.55 -6.78 9.46
N LYS A 103 42.84 -6.96 9.81
CA LYS A 103 43.59 -8.19 9.53
C LYS A 103 43.64 -9.06 10.78
N HIS A 104 43.18 -10.29 10.66
CA HIS A 104 43.21 -11.26 11.75
C HIS A 104 44.39 -12.22 11.57
N MET A 105 45.23 -12.34 12.60
CA MET A 105 46.24 -13.38 12.69
C MET A 105 45.64 -14.64 13.33
N PRO A 106 46.21 -15.84 13.10
CA PRO A 106 45.83 -17.02 13.87
C PRO A 106 45.94 -16.75 15.36
N SER A 107 44.92 -17.13 16.14
CA SER A 107 44.86 -16.88 17.59
C SER A 107 46.06 -17.44 18.34
N ALA A 108 46.58 -18.60 17.90
CA ALA A 108 47.79 -19.22 18.46
C ALA A 108 49.07 -18.37 18.30
N CYS A 109 49.05 -17.34 17.45
CA CYS A 109 50.19 -16.44 17.25
C CYS A 109 50.10 -15.16 18.07
N GLU A 110 49.00 -14.90 18.78
CA GLU A 110 48.88 -13.73 19.67
C GLU A 110 49.86 -13.88 20.85
N GLY A 111 50.88 -13.02 20.90
CA GLY A 111 51.93 -13.07 21.94
C GLY A 111 53.16 -13.92 21.60
N CYS A 112 53.25 -14.47 20.38
CA CYS A 112 54.45 -15.19 19.94
C CYS A 112 55.67 -14.24 19.84
N PRO A 113 56.87 -14.66 20.29
CA PRO A 113 58.10 -13.89 20.11
C PRO A 113 58.42 -13.52 18.66
N HIS A 114 57.97 -14.36 17.71
CA HIS A 114 58.17 -14.17 16.27
C HIS A 114 57.03 -13.41 15.57
N TYR A 115 56.05 -12.89 16.31
CA TYR A 115 54.83 -12.26 15.74
C TYR A 115 55.16 -11.20 14.66
N LYS A 116 56.14 -10.32 14.93
CA LYS A 116 56.52 -9.27 13.98
C LYS A 116 57.06 -9.83 12.66
N MET A 117 57.86 -10.89 12.71
CA MET A 117 58.44 -11.52 11.52
C MET A 117 57.36 -12.24 10.71
N CYS A 118 56.52 -13.04 11.37
CA CYS A 118 55.42 -13.76 10.72
C CYS A 118 54.38 -12.81 10.12
N LYS A 119 54.08 -11.68 10.78
CA LYS A 119 53.18 -10.65 10.25
C LYS A 119 53.72 -9.99 8.99
N GLY A 120 55.05 -9.84 8.86
CA GLY A 120 55.70 -9.29 7.67
C GLY A 120 55.62 -10.21 6.45
N THR A 121 55.57 -11.52 6.66
CA THR A 121 55.47 -12.53 5.59
C THR A 121 54.03 -13.00 5.33
N ALA A 122 53.05 -12.53 6.11
CA ALA A 122 51.67 -12.98 6.01
C ALA A 122 51.02 -12.50 4.71
N CYS A 123 50.28 -13.39 4.05
CA CYS A 123 49.44 -13.09 2.90
C CYS A 123 47.95 -13.27 3.25
N VAL A 124 47.07 -12.65 2.46
CA VAL A 124 45.62 -12.76 2.66
C VAL A 124 45.13 -14.09 2.09
N ALA A 125 44.68 -14.99 2.96
CA ALA A 125 44.16 -16.30 2.55
C ALA A 125 42.68 -16.26 2.12
N GLU A 126 41.84 -15.51 2.86
CA GLU A 126 40.41 -15.36 2.60
C GLU A 126 39.97 -13.94 2.98
N LYS A 127 38.90 -13.43 2.36
CA LYS A 127 38.26 -12.16 2.71
C LYS A 127 36.79 -12.37 3.02
N ARG A 128 36.30 -11.75 4.08
CA ARG A 128 34.88 -11.65 4.42
C ARG A 128 34.55 -10.20 4.72
N HIS A 129 33.33 -9.80 4.41
CA HIS A 129 32.87 -8.42 4.60
C HIS A 129 31.67 -8.42 5.52
N VAL A 130 31.71 -7.56 6.53
CA VAL A 130 30.56 -7.20 7.35
C VAL A 130 30.08 -5.85 6.85
N ILE A 131 28.84 -5.77 6.37
CA ILE A 131 28.22 -4.53 5.91
C ILE A 131 27.28 -4.07 7.02
N ASP A 132 27.56 -2.91 7.58
CA ASP A 132 26.73 -2.29 8.62
C ASP A 132 26.39 -0.83 8.24
N ALA A 133 25.27 -0.32 8.76
CA ALA A 133 24.76 1.00 8.46
C ALA A 133 24.67 1.84 9.75
N VAL A 134 25.61 2.77 9.91
CA VAL A 134 25.61 3.72 11.02
C VAL A 134 24.91 5.00 10.59
N VAL A 135 23.89 5.40 11.35
CA VAL A 135 23.10 6.60 11.11
C VAL A 135 23.54 7.70 12.08
N THR A 136 23.94 8.85 11.56
CA THR A 136 24.33 10.02 12.36
C THR A 136 23.44 11.22 12.03
N VAL A 137 22.90 11.87 13.06
CA VAL A 137 22.12 13.09 12.93
C VAL A 137 23.00 14.29 13.31
N ASN A 138 23.17 15.22 12.38
CA ASN A 138 23.89 16.46 12.63
C ASN A 138 22.91 17.58 13.01
N VAL A 139 23.14 18.22 14.15
CA VAL A 139 22.34 19.35 14.64
C VAL A 139 23.25 20.56 14.75
N VAL A 140 22.94 21.61 13.99
CA VAL A 140 23.67 22.88 14.00
C VAL A 140 22.79 23.93 14.65
N GLU A 141 23.24 24.46 15.79
CA GLU A 141 22.60 25.59 16.45
C GLU A 141 23.15 26.89 15.87
N HIS A 142 22.26 27.73 15.33
CA HIS A 142 22.63 29.06 14.85
C HIS A 142 22.31 30.08 15.96
N GLN A 143 23.34 30.77 16.45
CA GLN A 143 23.20 31.77 17.51
C GLN A 143 23.48 33.18 16.97
N LEU A 144 22.64 34.14 17.37
CA LEU A 144 22.91 35.56 17.16
C LEU A 144 23.63 36.11 18.39
N LEU A 145 24.78 36.73 18.15
CA LEU A 145 25.45 37.51 19.17
C LEU A 145 24.96 38.94 19.12
N GLU A 146 24.79 39.52 20.30
CA GLU A 146 24.47 40.93 20.49
C GLU A 146 25.60 41.58 21.28
N ILE A 147 26.13 42.67 20.76
CA ILE A 147 27.16 43.49 21.38
C ILE A 147 26.45 44.73 21.93
N PRO A 148 26.25 44.85 23.25
CA PRO A 148 25.49 45.95 23.83
C PRO A 148 26.09 47.32 23.52
N ILE A 149 27.43 47.43 23.54
CA ILE A 149 28.18 48.64 23.21
C ILE A 149 29.34 48.26 22.30
N CYS A 150 29.25 48.61 21.02
CA CYS A 150 30.35 48.42 20.08
C CYS A 150 31.44 49.48 20.28
N MET A 151 32.67 49.08 20.60
CA MET A 151 33.79 50.00 20.85
C MET A 151 34.12 50.93 19.66
N LEU A 152 33.72 50.55 18.44
CA LEU A 152 33.95 51.35 17.22
C LEU A 152 32.78 52.31 16.90
N HIS A 153 31.54 51.89 17.19
CA HIS A 153 30.34 52.61 16.72
C HIS A 153 29.55 53.28 17.86
N GLY A 154 29.80 52.90 19.12
CA GLY A 154 29.11 53.42 20.30
C GLY A 154 27.67 52.95 20.47
N ASP A 155 27.12 52.16 19.53
CA ASP A 155 25.76 51.64 19.53
C ASP A 155 25.69 50.11 19.78
N THR A 156 24.47 49.60 19.99
CA THR A 156 24.20 48.17 20.10
C THR A 156 24.19 47.52 18.72
N ARG A 157 24.94 46.42 18.55
CA ARG A 157 25.02 45.68 17.29
C ARG A 157 24.57 44.24 17.46
N LYS A 158 23.74 43.74 16.56
CA LYS A 158 23.24 42.38 16.56
C LYS A 158 23.58 41.66 15.26
N GLY A 159 23.95 40.39 15.35
CA GLY A 159 24.10 39.54 14.18
C GLY A 159 22.77 39.30 13.44
N SER A 160 22.85 38.76 12.24
CA SER A 160 21.70 38.33 11.44
C SER A 160 21.85 36.87 11.03
N PHE A 161 20.73 36.15 10.95
CA PHE A 161 20.74 34.80 10.40
C PHE A 161 20.95 34.87 8.88
N PRO A 162 21.63 33.87 8.28
CA PRO A 162 21.65 33.75 6.83
C PRO A 162 20.26 33.37 6.30
N ASN A 163 20.01 33.64 5.01
CA ASN A 163 18.69 33.59 4.38
C ASN A 163 18.02 32.20 4.40
N ASP A 164 18.81 31.16 4.61
CA ASP A 164 18.42 29.76 4.67
C ASP A 164 17.93 29.35 6.07
N VAL A 165 18.27 30.08 7.14
CA VAL A 165 17.83 29.82 8.52
C VAL A 165 16.60 30.68 8.85
N LYS A 166 15.41 30.12 8.61
CA LYS A 166 14.14 30.86 8.63
C LYS A 166 13.28 30.60 9.86
N ALA A 167 13.50 29.48 10.54
CA ALA A 167 12.66 29.04 11.65
C ALA A 167 13.52 28.62 12.84
N THR A 168 12.93 28.66 14.04
CA THR A 168 13.56 28.19 15.29
C THR A 168 14.05 26.75 15.19
N VAL A 169 13.26 25.90 14.51
CA VAL A 169 13.65 24.53 14.17
C VAL A 169 13.33 24.31 12.70
N GLN A 170 14.32 23.90 11.92
CA GLN A 170 14.15 23.53 10.53
C GLN A 170 14.93 22.25 10.22
N TYR A 171 14.37 21.44 9.34
CA TYR A 171 14.93 20.14 8.98
C TYR A 171 15.74 20.26 7.69
N GLY A 172 16.95 19.72 7.68
CA GLY A 172 17.84 19.77 6.52
C GLY A 172 17.31 18.97 5.31
N GLU A 173 17.84 19.28 4.13
CA GLU A 173 17.39 18.71 2.85
C GLU A 173 17.47 17.18 2.82
N ASN A 174 18.53 16.59 3.36
CA ASN A 174 18.72 15.13 3.41
C ASN A 174 17.60 14.43 4.20
N LEU A 175 17.19 15.00 5.34
CA LEU A 175 16.12 14.43 6.16
C LEU A 175 14.76 14.58 5.47
N GLN A 176 14.53 15.71 4.80
CA GLN A 176 13.32 15.93 4.01
C GLN A 176 13.25 14.92 2.85
N ALA A 177 14.33 14.74 2.10
CA ALA A 177 14.44 13.78 1.00
C ALA A 177 14.19 12.34 1.48
N LEU A 178 14.79 11.94 2.61
CA LEU A 178 14.56 10.63 3.21
C LEU A 178 13.09 10.43 3.60
N SER A 179 12.47 11.43 4.25
CA SER A 179 11.07 11.37 4.65
C SER A 179 10.14 11.20 3.45
N VAL A 180 10.40 11.93 2.36
CA VAL A 180 9.65 11.82 1.11
C VAL A 180 9.89 10.47 0.45
N ALA A 181 11.12 9.97 0.39
CA ALA A 181 11.46 8.69 -0.22
C ALA A 181 10.79 7.51 0.51
N LEU A 182 10.79 7.51 1.85
CA LEU A 182 10.07 6.51 2.65
C LEU A 182 8.57 6.50 2.33
N ASN A 183 7.97 7.68 2.22
CA ASN A 183 6.53 7.78 1.98
C ASN A 183 6.13 7.42 0.54
N THR A 184 6.83 7.97 -0.45
CA THR A 184 6.45 7.87 -1.87
C THR A 184 6.99 6.60 -2.54
N VAL A 185 8.29 6.30 -2.37
CA VAL A 185 8.93 5.13 -2.97
C VAL A 185 8.80 3.91 -2.07
N GLY A 186 8.96 4.09 -0.76
CA GLY A 186 8.82 3.02 0.23
C GLY A 186 7.37 2.65 0.55
N ALA A 187 6.39 3.42 0.07
CA ALA A 187 4.97 3.27 0.39
C ALA A 187 4.68 3.20 1.91
N VAL A 188 5.51 3.86 2.72
CA VAL A 188 5.37 3.90 4.18
C VAL A 188 4.38 4.99 4.55
N SER A 189 3.37 4.65 5.36
CA SER A 189 2.40 5.65 5.80
C SER A 189 3.07 6.79 6.58
N VAL A 190 2.46 7.98 6.59
CA VAL A 190 2.98 9.15 7.31
C VAL A 190 3.25 8.83 8.78
N LYS A 191 2.35 8.10 9.43
CA LYS A 191 2.52 7.65 10.82
C LYS A 191 3.72 6.71 10.99
N ARG A 192 3.87 5.72 10.11
CA ARG A 192 5.03 4.80 10.16
C ARG A 192 6.33 5.51 9.84
N THR A 193 6.30 6.51 8.97
CA THR A 193 7.47 7.35 8.66
C THR A 193 7.91 8.10 9.91
N HIS A 194 6.98 8.68 10.66
CA HIS A 194 7.27 9.27 11.97
C HIS A 194 7.90 8.24 12.93
N GLU A 195 7.31 7.04 13.06
CA GLU A 195 7.81 5.98 13.93
C GLU A 195 9.24 5.55 13.55
N ILE A 196 9.54 5.39 12.26
CA ILE A 196 10.88 5.03 11.77
C ILE A 196 11.88 6.14 12.06
N LEU A 197 11.55 7.39 11.77
CA LEU A 197 12.45 8.51 12.01
C LEU A 197 12.69 8.75 13.50
N SER A 198 11.67 8.56 14.34
CA SER A 198 11.82 8.62 15.78
C SER A 198 12.64 7.45 16.34
N GLY A 199 12.48 6.24 15.82
CA GLY A 199 13.16 5.06 16.33
C GLY A 199 14.60 4.92 15.85
N VAL A 200 14.87 5.18 14.57
CA VAL A 200 16.18 4.98 13.94
C VAL A 200 17.06 6.22 14.06
N PHE A 201 16.48 7.41 13.89
CA PHE A 201 17.23 8.68 13.85
C PHE A 201 17.09 9.47 15.16
N ASN A 202 16.21 9.05 16.09
CA ASN A 202 15.86 9.82 17.29
C ASN A 202 15.33 11.23 16.95
N ILE A 203 14.62 11.37 15.82
CA ILE A 203 14.02 12.63 15.37
C ILE A 203 12.49 12.50 15.36
N PRO A 204 11.77 13.05 16.35
CA PRO A 204 10.32 12.93 16.45
C PRO A 204 9.61 13.95 15.54
N LEU A 205 9.69 13.76 14.21
CA LEU A 205 9.02 14.64 13.24
C LEU A 205 7.50 14.53 13.36
N ALA A 206 6.80 15.64 13.62
CA ALA A 206 5.33 15.63 13.60
C ALA A 206 4.79 15.16 12.23
N THR A 207 3.70 14.39 12.24
CA THR A 207 3.08 13.85 11.02
C THR A 207 2.71 14.95 10.02
N GLY A 208 2.20 16.09 10.50
CA GLY A 208 1.92 17.25 9.64
C GLY A 208 3.17 17.83 8.95
N THR A 209 4.34 17.73 9.58
CA THR A 209 5.61 18.15 8.96
C THR A 209 5.97 17.22 7.81
N ILE A 210 5.82 15.91 8.00
CA ILE A 210 6.07 14.91 6.95
C ILE A 210 5.13 15.13 5.77
N SER A 211 3.82 15.30 6.01
CA SER A 211 2.85 15.63 4.95
C SER A 211 3.23 16.92 4.20
N ASN A 212 3.67 17.96 4.92
CA ASN A 212 4.14 19.20 4.28
C ASN A 212 5.43 19.02 3.47
N MET A 213 6.33 18.11 3.86
CA MET A 213 7.52 17.76 3.06
C MET A 213 7.12 17.06 1.76
N VAL A 214 6.20 16.09 1.83
CA VAL A 214 5.68 15.37 0.65
C VAL A 214 4.98 16.32 -0.30
N LYS A 215 4.09 17.19 0.22
CA LYS A 215 3.39 18.19 -0.58
C LYS A 215 4.36 19.13 -1.31
N ARG A 216 5.36 19.68 -0.61
CA ARG A 216 6.38 20.55 -1.23
C ARG A 216 7.17 19.83 -2.33
N CYS A 217 7.47 18.54 -2.14
CA CYS A 217 8.10 17.74 -3.19
C CYS A 217 7.18 17.56 -4.39
N ALA A 218 5.90 17.22 -4.17
CA ALA A 218 4.90 17.08 -5.22
C ALA A 218 4.75 18.39 -6.04
N ASP A 219 4.68 19.53 -5.36
CA ASP A 219 4.63 20.86 -5.99
C ASP A 219 5.90 21.12 -6.82
N ALA A 220 7.08 20.79 -6.30
CA ALA A 220 8.35 20.99 -6.99
C ALA A 220 8.51 20.11 -8.26
N VAL A 221 7.95 18.90 -8.27
CA VAL A 221 8.03 18.00 -9.44
C VAL A 221 6.87 18.15 -10.41
N SER A 222 5.88 18.99 -10.09
CA SER A 222 4.64 19.16 -10.86
C SER A 222 4.88 19.49 -12.34
N GLU A 223 5.82 20.38 -12.65
CA GLU A 223 6.18 20.74 -14.02
C GLU A 223 6.74 19.54 -14.80
N THR A 224 7.63 18.77 -14.17
CA THR A 224 8.21 17.54 -14.76
C THR A 224 7.12 16.52 -15.02
N VAL A 225 6.22 16.30 -14.06
CA VAL A 225 5.06 15.42 -14.22
C VAL A 225 4.18 15.87 -15.38
N ASN A 226 3.93 17.18 -15.52
CA ASN A 226 3.17 17.73 -16.65
C ASN A 226 3.86 17.52 -18.00
N ARG A 227 5.19 17.66 -18.07
CA ARG A 227 5.97 17.35 -19.28
C ARG A 227 5.91 15.87 -19.65
N ILE A 228 6.00 14.98 -18.68
CA ILE A 228 5.83 13.53 -18.90
C ILE A 228 4.43 13.26 -19.43
N LYS A 229 3.40 13.85 -18.79
CA LYS A 229 2.00 13.73 -19.21
C LYS A 229 1.81 14.13 -20.67
N GLN A 230 2.36 15.27 -21.10
CA GLN A 230 2.30 15.72 -22.50
C GLN A 230 2.96 14.73 -23.47
N LYS A 231 4.13 14.18 -23.11
CA LYS A 231 4.82 13.18 -23.94
C LYS A 231 4.02 11.88 -24.06
N VAL A 232 3.42 11.41 -22.97
CA VAL A 232 2.57 10.20 -22.98
C VAL A 232 1.33 10.44 -23.84
N SER A 233 0.70 11.61 -23.73
CA SER A 233 -0.48 11.96 -24.54
C SER A 233 -0.18 12.07 -26.05
N GLY A 234 1.05 12.44 -26.42
CA GLY A 234 1.50 12.49 -27.80
C GLY A 234 2.02 11.16 -28.36
N SER A 235 2.06 10.09 -27.55
CA SER A 235 2.53 8.78 -28.00
C SER A 235 1.49 8.11 -28.91
N GLY A 236 1.93 7.56 -30.04
CA GLY A 236 1.06 6.80 -30.94
C GLY A 236 0.53 5.48 -30.35
N LEU A 237 1.15 4.99 -29.26
CA LEU A 237 0.72 3.81 -28.51
C LEU A 237 1.01 4.01 -27.02
N GLY A 238 0.01 3.73 -26.17
CA GLY A 238 0.14 3.75 -24.72
C GLY A 238 -0.40 2.46 -24.13
N HIS A 239 0.39 1.83 -23.26
CA HIS A 239 -0.07 0.71 -22.44
C HIS A 239 -0.48 1.25 -21.08
N PHE A 240 -1.76 1.14 -20.75
CA PHE A 240 -2.33 1.61 -19.49
C PHE A 240 -2.81 0.40 -18.69
N ASP A 241 -2.50 0.39 -17.40
CA ASP A 241 -3.04 -0.58 -16.44
C ASP A 241 -4.04 0.11 -15.51
N GLU A 242 -4.93 -0.70 -14.91
CA GLU A 242 -5.92 -0.22 -13.96
C GLU A 242 -5.71 -0.90 -12.61
N THR A 243 -5.36 -0.09 -11.61
CA THR A 243 -5.18 -0.58 -10.24
C THR A 243 -6.34 -0.13 -9.36
N GLY A 244 -7.04 -1.09 -8.76
CA GLY A 244 -8.09 -0.81 -7.78
C GLY A 244 -7.49 -0.43 -6.42
N THR A 245 -7.87 0.73 -5.88
CA THR A 245 -7.50 1.19 -4.53
C THR A 245 -8.75 1.47 -3.69
N ARG A 246 -8.64 1.37 -2.36
CA ARG A 246 -9.73 1.69 -1.44
C ARG A 246 -9.51 3.07 -0.83
N VAL A 247 -10.41 4.01 -1.10
CA VAL A 247 -10.47 5.32 -0.44
C VAL A 247 -11.82 5.42 0.28
N ASP A 248 -11.79 5.70 1.58
CA ASP A 248 -12.97 5.75 2.45
C ASP A 248 -13.90 4.53 2.32
N LYS A 249 -13.28 3.34 2.32
CA LYS A 249 -13.93 2.03 2.16
C LYS A 249 -14.61 1.81 0.80
N LYS A 250 -14.61 2.79 -0.10
CA LYS A 250 -15.09 2.66 -1.48
C LYS A 250 -13.94 2.23 -2.40
N LEU A 251 -14.25 1.42 -3.40
CA LEU A 251 -13.29 1.03 -4.43
C LEU A 251 -13.21 2.16 -5.46
N TRP A 252 -12.00 2.64 -5.69
CA TRP A 252 -11.65 3.60 -6.73
C TRP A 252 -10.68 2.93 -7.70
N TRP A 253 -10.86 3.17 -8.99
CA TRP A 253 -9.94 2.71 -10.01
C TRP A 253 -8.94 3.82 -10.31
N VAL A 254 -7.67 3.52 -10.15
CA VAL A 254 -6.57 4.39 -10.53
C VAL A 254 -6.10 3.93 -11.90
N HIS A 255 -6.22 4.82 -12.88
CA HIS A 255 -5.77 4.57 -14.25
C HIS A 255 -4.38 5.18 -14.43
N ASP A 256 -3.41 4.43 -14.95
CA ASP A 256 -2.04 4.91 -15.22
C ASP A 256 -1.93 5.80 -16.48
N GLY A 257 -3.02 6.49 -16.86
CA GLY A 257 -3.13 7.27 -18.09
C GLY A 257 -3.28 8.79 -17.87
N PRO A 258 -2.78 9.62 -18.80
CA PRO A 258 -3.07 11.05 -18.78
C PRO A 258 -4.57 11.28 -19.00
N MET A 259 -5.19 12.00 -18.06
CA MET A 259 -6.64 12.29 -18.01
C MET A 259 -7.22 13.01 -19.24
N SER A 260 -6.39 13.41 -20.22
CA SER A 260 -6.84 13.94 -21.51
C SER A 260 -7.33 12.86 -22.49
N ILE A 261 -7.09 11.57 -22.21
CA ILE A 261 -7.41 10.45 -23.12
C ILE A 261 -8.55 9.57 -22.57
N LEU A 262 -8.89 9.66 -21.28
CA LEU A 262 -9.89 8.81 -20.64
C LEU A 262 -10.92 9.65 -19.88
N TRP A 263 -12.20 9.42 -20.17
CA TRP A 263 -13.32 9.99 -19.43
C TRP A 263 -13.34 9.45 -17.99
N THR A 264 -13.60 10.36 -17.05
CA THR A 264 -14.00 10.22 -15.63
C THR A 264 -12.97 9.98 -14.50
N GLN A 265 -13.10 10.91 -13.52
CA GLN A 265 -12.92 10.84 -12.05
C GLN A 265 -11.52 10.80 -11.41
N LYS A 266 -10.92 11.99 -11.42
CA LYS A 266 -10.21 12.68 -10.33
C LYS A 266 -10.12 11.94 -8.97
N VAL A 267 -8.90 11.50 -8.62
CA VAL A 267 -8.46 11.32 -7.22
C VAL A 267 -7.37 12.36 -6.95
N GLU A 268 -7.77 13.63 -6.85
CA GLU A 268 -6.95 14.68 -6.24
C GLU A 268 -7.26 14.69 -4.74
N SER A 269 -6.69 13.78 -3.95
CA SER A 269 -6.61 13.91 -2.48
C SER A 269 -5.83 12.79 -1.81
N LEU A 270 -4.61 12.49 -2.26
CA LEU A 270 -3.68 11.64 -1.49
C LEU A 270 -2.24 12.10 -1.76
N CYS A 271 -1.95 13.34 -1.37
CA CYS A 271 -0.63 13.88 -1.04
C CYS A 271 -0.81 14.88 0.10
#